data_AF-A0A9D6DRE2-F1
#
_entry.id   AF-A0A9D6DRE2-F1
#
_cell.length_a   1.000
_cell.length_b   1.000
_cell.length_c   1.000
_cell.angle_alpha   90.00
_cell.angle_beta   90.00
_cell.angle_gamma   90.00
#
_symmetry.space_group_name_H-M   'P 1'
#
loop_
_entity.id
_entity.type
_entity.pdbx_description
1 polymer ?
#
loop_
_entity_poly.entity_id
_entity_poly.type
_entity_poly.pdbx_seq_one_letter_code
_entity_poly.pdbx_strand_id
1 'polypeptide(L)'
;MARPWRPQEKRIENHNDPMVREVWQMMKAEFGDEADPLYWVKESIRQGINKYDVITGPDGKIISFSNSRYLEMEPVAGRPPESLVYMAFILTDEEHRRKGLATELNRKLSLGALEQARQEGHAVRGMVGESTETSEKFWNKIGKRRVYFEDSEGNIHEVPYKAPPCDYDDNTGEPLLEGAFEHLMVNMFDGSGELKSGDLVRMARTIYFEEYGAEPEDYASKKAWQRTQEVLVGYLKEFEQSLAGAKDGRVFLMSEDERNQKQAELKAKGKEVVEVK
;
A
#
# COMPACT_ATOMS: atom_id res chain seq x y z
N MET A 1 -13.48 -41.44 -6.36
CA MET A 1 -13.39 -39.99 -6.62
C MET A 1 -12.35 -39.42 -5.67
N ALA A 2 -11.29 -38.79 -6.18
CA ALA A 2 -10.32 -38.10 -5.33
C ALA A 2 -11.02 -36.89 -4.68
N ARG A 3 -10.76 -36.63 -3.39
CA ARG A 3 -11.25 -35.41 -2.76
C ARG A 3 -10.68 -34.21 -3.51
N PRO A 4 -11.47 -33.17 -3.81
CA PRO A 4 -10.93 -31.94 -4.38
C PRO A 4 -9.87 -31.39 -3.42
N TRP A 5 -8.70 -31.10 -4.00
CA TRP A 5 -7.62 -30.46 -3.26
C TRP A 5 -8.08 -29.12 -2.69
N ARG A 6 -7.62 -28.80 -1.48
CA ARG A 6 -7.88 -27.53 -0.80
C ARG A 6 -6.57 -26.77 -0.67
N PRO A 7 -6.52 -25.48 -1.08
CA PRO A 7 -5.38 -24.63 -0.81
C PRO A 7 -5.02 -24.63 0.67
N GLN A 8 -3.73 -24.69 0.98
CA GLN A 8 -3.25 -24.56 2.35
C GLN A 8 -2.73 -23.14 2.55
N GLU A 9 -3.29 -22.46 3.54
CA GLU A 9 -2.89 -21.11 3.93
C GLU A 9 -1.91 -21.19 5.09
N LYS A 10 -0.81 -20.44 5.01
CA LYS A 10 0.21 -20.37 6.06
C LYS A 10 0.73 -18.94 6.19
N ARG A 11 1.11 -18.54 7.41
CA ARG A 11 1.94 -17.35 7.64
C ARG A 11 3.39 -17.79 7.80
N ILE A 12 4.31 -17.09 7.17
CA ILE A 12 5.74 -17.31 7.39
C ILE A 12 6.16 -16.51 8.62
N GLU A 13 6.49 -17.20 9.71
CA GLU A 13 6.92 -16.59 10.98
C GLU A 13 8.42 -16.74 11.24
N ASN A 14 9.10 -17.61 10.50
CA ASN A 14 10.54 -17.87 10.65
C ASN A 14 11.28 -17.40 9.40
N HIS A 15 12.20 -16.46 9.55
CA HIS A 15 13.03 -15.93 8.46
C HIS A 15 13.94 -16.98 7.78
N ASN A 16 14.15 -18.14 8.40
CA ASN A 16 14.87 -19.28 7.83
C ASN A 16 13.96 -20.33 7.20
N ASP A 17 12.64 -20.12 7.17
CA ASP A 17 11.72 -21.03 6.47
C ASP A 17 12.09 -21.09 4.97
N PRO A 18 12.25 -22.28 4.35
CA PRO A 18 12.53 -22.40 2.92
C PRO A 18 11.57 -21.61 2.03
N MET A 19 10.31 -21.44 2.48
CA MET A 19 9.29 -20.66 1.80
C MET A 19 9.66 -19.18 1.61
N VAL A 20 10.53 -18.61 2.45
CA VAL A 20 11.01 -17.23 2.30
C VAL A 20 11.73 -17.04 0.96
N ARG A 21 12.55 -18.02 0.59
CA ARG A 21 13.28 -17.98 -0.70
C ARG A 21 12.32 -18.16 -1.87
N GLU A 22 11.30 -19.00 -1.73
CA GLU A 22 10.27 -19.19 -2.76
C GLU A 22 9.45 -17.92 -2.99
N VAL A 23 9.00 -17.24 -1.93
CA VAL A 23 8.32 -15.93 -2.03
C VAL A 23 9.21 -14.92 -2.75
N TRP A 24 10.47 -14.78 -2.31
CA TRP A 24 11.40 -13.84 -2.94
C TRP A 24 11.66 -14.18 -4.42
N GLN A 25 11.77 -15.45 -4.79
CA GLN A 25 11.90 -15.86 -6.19
C GLN A 25 10.66 -15.47 -7.02
N MET A 26 9.47 -15.62 -6.44
CA MET A 26 8.21 -15.22 -7.07
C MET A 26 8.15 -13.69 -7.24
N MET A 27 8.58 -12.91 -6.24
CA MET A 27 8.73 -11.44 -6.34
C MET A 27 9.73 -11.05 -7.43
N LYS A 28 10.94 -11.62 -7.41
CA LYS A 28 12.01 -11.29 -8.37
C LYS A 28 11.60 -11.63 -9.81
N ALA A 29 10.83 -12.69 -10.00
CA ALA A 29 10.33 -13.09 -11.32
C ALA A 29 9.30 -12.10 -11.88
N GLU A 30 8.42 -11.53 -11.03
CA GLU A 30 7.40 -10.58 -11.48
C GLU A 30 7.94 -9.14 -11.58
N PHE A 31 8.67 -8.68 -10.56
CA PHE A 31 9.04 -7.27 -10.39
C PHE A 31 10.49 -6.96 -10.78
N GLY A 32 11.30 -7.97 -11.10
CA GLY A 32 12.68 -7.75 -11.52
C GLY A 32 13.47 -6.98 -10.45
N ASP A 33 14.04 -5.83 -10.81
CA ASP A 33 14.87 -5.02 -9.91
C ASP A 33 14.08 -4.22 -8.86
N GLU A 34 12.76 -4.12 -9.00
CA GLU A 34 11.88 -3.54 -7.97
C GLU A 34 11.60 -4.51 -6.81
N ALA A 35 11.94 -5.79 -6.95
CA ALA A 35 11.78 -6.74 -5.86
C ALA A 35 12.82 -6.51 -4.76
N ASP A 36 12.33 -6.44 -3.52
CA ASP A 36 13.17 -6.39 -2.32
C ASP A 36 14.31 -7.43 -2.38
N PRO A 37 15.54 -7.06 -1.96
CA PRO A 37 16.61 -8.03 -1.86
C PRO A 37 16.28 -9.09 -0.81
N LEU A 38 16.70 -10.34 -1.03
CA LEU A 38 16.35 -11.47 -0.17
C LEU A 38 16.72 -11.25 1.30
N TYR A 39 17.82 -10.54 1.57
CA TYR A 39 18.23 -10.24 2.94
C TYR A 39 17.19 -9.35 3.65
N TRP A 40 16.57 -8.39 2.96
CA TRP A 40 15.54 -7.52 3.51
C TRP A 40 14.23 -8.26 3.77
N VAL A 41 13.83 -9.16 2.86
CA VAL A 41 12.68 -10.06 3.09
C VAL A 41 12.86 -10.88 4.37
N LYS A 42 14.07 -11.45 4.57
CA LYS A 42 14.39 -12.20 5.79
C LYS A 42 14.38 -11.32 7.03
N GLU A 43 15.00 -10.14 6.92
CA GLU A 43 15.16 -9.23 8.04
C GLU A 43 13.83 -8.68 8.52
N SER A 44 12.97 -8.27 7.60
CA SER A 44 11.62 -7.78 7.92
C SER A 44 10.74 -8.86 8.58
N ILE A 45 10.90 -10.14 8.22
CA ILE A 45 10.26 -11.27 8.94
C ILE A 45 10.88 -11.42 10.33
N ARG A 46 12.21 -11.40 10.44
CA ARG A 46 12.95 -11.57 11.70
C ARG A 46 12.55 -10.52 12.74
N GLN A 47 12.38 -9.28 12.29
CA GLN A 47 11.97 -8.15 13.14
C GLN A 47 10.45 -8.08 13.35
N GLY A 48 9.66 -8.89 12.64
CA GLY A 48 8.20 -8.84 12.71
C GLY A 48 7.58 -7.60 12.05
N ILE A 49 8.36 -6.89 11.23
CA ILE A 49 7.94 -5.70 10.48
C ILE A 49 6.93 -6.09 9.40
N ASN A 50 7.33 -7.04 8.55
CA ASN A 50 6.52 -7.49 7.42
C ASN A 50 5.86 -8.83 7.71
N LYS A 51 4.59 -8.94 7.33
CA LYS A 51 3.82 -10.18 7.37
C LYS A 51 3.71 -10.78 5.99
N TYR A 52 4.12 -12.04 5.88
CA TYR A 52 4.01 -12.82 4.66
C TYR A 52 3.00 -13.95 4.87
N ASP A 53 1.87 -13.84 4.18
CA ASP A 53 0.86 -14.89 4.12
C ASP A 53 0.95 -15.58 2.76
N VAL A 54 0.96 -16.90 2.75
CA VAL A 54 1.14 -17.72 1.54
C VAL A 54 0.02 -18.72 1.39
N ILE A 55 -0.28 -19.04 0.14
CA ILE A 55 -1.11 -20.16 -0.27
C ILE A 55 -0.23 -21.11 -1.08
N THR A 56 -0.18 -22.38 -0.67
CA THR A 56 0.53 -23.43 -1.41
C THR A 56 -0.41 -24.24 -2.29
N GLY A 57 0.15 -24.85 -3.34
CA GLY A 57 -0.47 -25.79 -4.27
C GLY A 57 -0.47 -27.26 -3.77
N PRO A 58 -1.01 -28.20 -4.57
CA PRO A 58 -1.00 -29.63 -4.22
C PRO A 58 0.40 -30.24 -4.09
N ASP A 59 1.38 -29.69 -4.80
CA ASP A 59 2.78 -30.10 -4.75
C ASP A 59 3.57 -29.43 -3.62
N GLY A 60 2.89 -28.62 -2.79
CA GLY A 60 3.49 -27.91 -1.67
C GLY A 60 4.19 -26.60 -2.03
N LYS A 61 4.27 -26.23 -3.32
CA LYS A 61 4.89 -24.97 -3.75
C LYS A 61 3.97 -23.78 -3.49
N ILE A 62 4.55 -22.61 -3.28
CA ILE A 62 3.79 -21.36 -3.17
C ILE A 62 3.18 -21.01 -4.54
N ILE A 63 1.87 -20.79 -4.57
CA ILE A 63 1.12 -20.36 -5.78
C ILE A 63 0.58 -18.94 -5.62
N SER A 64 0.52 -18.42 -4.39
CA SER A 64 0.15 -17.05 -4.11
C SER A 64 0.74 -16.59 -2.79
N PHE A 65 1.11 -15.31 -2.68
CA PHE A 65 1.49 -14.70 -1.41
C PHE A 65 1.02 -13.25 -1.32
N SER A 66 1.01 -12.73 -0.10
CA SER A 66 0.88 -11.31 0.19
C SER A 66 1.96 -10.84 1.14
N ASN A 67 2.42 -9.60 0.97
CA ASN A 67 3.27 -8.86 1.90
C ASN A 67 2.49 -7.65 2.42
N SER A 68 2.52 -7.44 3.73
CA SER A 68 1.84 -6.31 4.36
C SER A 68 2.51 -5.90 5.64
N ARG A 69 2.20 -4.67 6.08
CA ARG A 69 2.56 -4.12 7.37
C ARG A 69 1.35 -3.55 8.07
N TYR A 70 1.38 -3.65 9.38
CA TYR A 70 0.48 -2.93 10.26
C TYR A 70 1.25 -1.73 10.81
N LEU A 71 0.78 -0.53 10.50
CA LEU A 71 1.47 0.72 10.79
C LEU A 71 0.63 1.55 11.76
N GLU A 72 1.25 2.04 12.83
CA GLU A 72 0.61 2.97 13.74
C GLU A 72 0.56 4.36 13.12
N MET A 73 -0.58 5.04 13.26
CA MET A 73 -0.73 6.41 12.77
C MET A 73 -0.46 7.41 13.88
N GLU A 74 0.07 8.58 13.52
CA GLU A 74 0.30 9.66 14.49
C GLU A 74 -0.96 9.98 15.29
N PRO A 75 -0.86 10.14 16.63
CA PRO A 75 -2.02 10.32 17.48
C PRO A 75 -2.71 11.65 17.20
N VAL A 76 -4.05 11.65 17.30
CA VAL A 76 -4.87 12.86 17.21
C VAL A 76 -5.60 13.07 18.53
N ALA A 77 -5.44 14.26 19.11
CA ALA A 77 -6.10 14.61 20.35
C ALA A 77 -7.63 14.37 20.27
N GLY A 78 -8.16 13.64 21.25
CA GLY A 78 -9.58 13.30 21.33
C GLY A 78 -10.04 12.14 20.43
N ARG A 79 -9.12 11.45 19.74
CA ARG A 79 -9.41 10.22 18.99
C ARG A 79 -8.70 9.02 19.66
N PRO A 80 -9.26 7.80 19.55
CA PRO A 80 -8.51 6.60 19.92
C PRO A 80 -7.23 6.50 19.07
N PRO A 81 -6.20 5.75 19.53
CA PRO A 81 -5.08 5.38 18.67
C PRO A 81 -5.58 4.72 17.38
N GLU A 82 -4.95 5.06 16.26
CA GLU A 82 -5.37 4.64 14.93
C GLU A 82 -4.22 3.89 14.25
N SER A 83 -4.56 2.92 13.43
CA SER A 83 -3.60 2.17 12.63
C SER A 83 -4.05 2.04 11.18
N LEU A 84 -3.08 1.77 10.32
CA LEU A 84 -3.22 1.56 8.89
C LEU A 84 -2.64 0.19 8.52
N VAL A 85 -3.23 -0.47 7.53
CA VAL A 85 -2.59 -1.60 6.87
C VAL A 85 -1.96 -1.12 5.58
N TYR A 86 -0.63 -1.17 5.49
CA TYR A 86 0.07 -1.02 4.22
C TYR A 86 0.21 -2.39 3.57
N MET A 87 -0.14 -2.50 2.29
CA MET A 87 -0.03 -3.74 1.54
C MET A 87 0.85 -3.47 0.33
N ALA A 88 2.11 -3.90 0.41
CA ALA A 88 3.09 -3.71 -0.64
C ALA A 88 2.83 -4.67 -1.82
N PHE A 89 2.61 -5.95 -1.53
CA PHE A 89 2.47 -6.96 -2.59
C PHE A 89 1.31 -7.91 -2.35
N ILE A 90 0.63 -8.25 -3.43
CA ILE A 90 -0.16 -9.48 -3.53
C ILE A 90 0.07 -10.08 -4.90
N LEU A 91 0.49 -11.34 -4.93
CA LEU A 91 0.87 -11.99 -6.16
C LEU A 91 0.29 -13.40 -6.20
N THR A 92 -0.25 -13.77 -7.36
CA THR A 92 -0.66 -15.13 -7.69
C THR A 92 0.05 -15.51 -8.98
N ASP A 93 0.63 -16.71 -9.03
CA ASP A 93 1.26 -17.21 -10.24
C ASP A 93 0.26 -17.25 -11.41
N GLU A 94 0.78 -17.21 -12.64
CA GLU A 94 -0.06 -17.07 -13.83
C GLU A 94 -1.09 -18.20 -14.00
N GLU A 95 -0.71 -19.44 -13.70
CA GLU A 95 -1.56 -20.63 -13.83
C GLU A 95 -2.72 -20.64 -12.81
N HIS A 96 -2.56 -19.90 -11.71
CA HIS A 96 -3.54 -19.82 -10.62
C HIS A 96 -4.28 -18.48 -10.52
N ARG A 97 -3.95 -17.50 -11.36
CA ARG A 97 -4.71 -16.25 -11.48
C ARG A 97 -6.19 -16.52 -11.76
N ARG A 98 -7.05 -15.59 -11.35
CA ARG A 98 -8.53 -15.65 -11.49
C ARG A 98 -9.21 -16.80 -10.73
N LYS A 99 -8.52 -17.49 -9.83
CA LYS A 99 -9.10 -18.51 -8.92
C LYS A 99 -9.48 -17.95 -7.53
N GLY A 100 -9.41 -16.64 -7.34
CA GLY A 100 -9.76 -15.97 -6.08
C GLY A 100 -8.69 -15.98 -4.99
N LEU A 101 -7.48 -16.49 -5.28
CA LEU A 101 -6.41 -16.65 -4.28
C LEU A 101 -5.93 -15.31 -3.70
N ALA A 102 -5.69 -14.31 -4.54
CA ALA A 102 -5.34 -12.97 -4.05
C ALA A 102 -6.48 -12.31 -3.27
N THR A 103 -7.75 -12.53 -3.64
CA THR A 103 -8.89 -12.05 -2.85
C THR A 103 -8.92 -12.70 -1.46
N GLU A 104 -8.60 -13.99 -1.38
CA GLU A 104 -8.53 -14.73 -0.12
C GLU A 104 -7.39 -14.22 0.77
N LEU A 105 -6.21 -13.99 0.20
CA LEU A 105 -5.09 -13.37 0.91
C LEU A 105 -5.46 -11.98 1.43
N ASN A 106 -6.07 -11.11 0.62
CA ASN A 106 -6.54 -9.80 1.06
C ASN A 106 -7.54 -9.89 2.22
N ARG A 107 -8.49 -10.83 2.17
CA ARG A 107 -9.41 -11.12 3.28
C ARG A 107 -8.66 -11.49 4.56
N LYS A 108 -7.65 -12.36 4.45
CA LYS A 108 -6.81 -12.78 5.57
C LYS A 108 -6.01 -11.62 6.17
N LEU A 109 -5.46 -10.76 5.33
CA LEU A 109 -4.78 -9.53 5.75
C LEU A 109 -5.72 -8.63 6.57
N SER A 110 -6.92 -8.35 6.05
CA SER A 110 -7.91 -7.51 6.74
C SER A 110 -8.31 -8.08 8.10
N LEU A 111 -8.57 -9.39 8.18
CA LEU A 111 -8.92 -10.03 9.46
C LEU A 111 -7.76 -10.02 10.46
N GLY A 112 -6.54 -10.26 9.99
CA GLY A 112 -5.35 -10.21 10.82
C GLY A 112 -5.08 -8.81 11.40
N ALA A 113 -5.31 -7.77 10.60
CA ALA A 113 -5.16 -6.38 11.05
C ALA A 113 -6.24 -5.97 12.06
N LEU A 114 -7.50 -6.35 11.83
CA LEU A 114 -8.59 -6.10 12.79
C LEU A 114 -8.32 -6.78 14.13
N GLU A 115 -7.82 -8.02 14.10
CA GLU A 115 -7.47 -8.75 15.31
C GLU A 115 -6.29 -8.10 16.05
N GLN A 116 -5.24 -7.67 15.33
CA GLN A 116 -4.12 -6.96 15.95
C GLN A 116 -4.57 -5.64 16.59
N ALA A 117 -5.33 -4.82 15.88
CA ALA A 117 -5.84 -3.57 16.43
C ALA A 117 -6.72 -3.77 17.65
N ARG A 118 -7.53 -4.83 17.67
CA ARG A 118 -8.32 -5.21 18.85
C ARG A 118 -7.43 -5.56 20.04
N GLN A 119 -6.31 -6.25 19.82
CA GLN A 119 -5.35 -6.62 20.87
C GLN A 119 -4.60 -5.39 21.41
N GLU A 120 -4.30 -4.42 20.55
CA GLU A 120 -3.56 -3.18 20.90
C GLU A 120 -4.47 -2.04 21.36
N GLY A 121 -5.79 -2.17 21.23
CA GLY A 121 -6.75 -1.11 21.55
C GLY A 121 -6.78 0.02 20.53
N HIS A 122 -6.40 -0.27 19.27
CA HIS A 122 -6.37 0.67 18.16
C HIS A 122 -7.64 0.56 17.29
N ALA A 123 -7.94 1.61 16.54
CA ALA A 123 -8.89 1.57 15.43
C ALA A 123 -8.14 1.41 14.09
N VAL A 124 -8.43 0.36 13.32
CA VAL A 124 -7.91 0.26 11.94
C VAL A 124 -8.69 1.18 11.03
N ARG A 125 -8.03 2.16 10.42
CA ARG A 125 -8.68 3.13 9.54
C ARG A 125 -8.95 2.56 8.16
N GLY A 126 -7.91 2.01 7.56
CA GLY A 126 -7.91 1.67 6.15
C GLY A 126 -6.84 0.64 5.82
N MET A 127 -6.93 0.12 4.61
CA MET A 127 -5.84 -0.56 3.94
C MET A 127 -5.42 0.28 2.74
N VAL A 128 -4.16 0.69 2.73
CA VAL A 128 -3.55 1.47 1.65
C VAL A 128 -2.56 0.60 0.89
N GLY A 129 -2.40 0.87 -0.39
CA GLY A 129 -1.37 0.27 -1.23
C GLY A 129 -1.19 1.12 -2.48
N GLU A 130 -0.13 0.82 -3.21
CA GLU A 130 0.21 1.49 -4.45
C GLU A 130 -0.20 0.61 -5.62
N SER A 131 -0.54 1.21 -6.75
CA SER A 131 -0.94 0.46 -7.92
C SER A 131 -0.57 1.14 -9.21
N THR A 132 -0.10 0.34 -10.15
CA THR A 132 0.01 0.73 -11.56
C THR A 132 -1.35 0.65 -12.25
N GLU A 133 -1.49 1.36 -13.37
CA GLU A 133 -2.72 1.38 -14.19
C GLU A 133 -3.22 -0.03 -14.54
N THR A 134 -2.31 -0.95 -14.84
CA THR A 134 -2.66 -2.32 -15.26
C THR A 134 -3.28 -3.17 -14.15
N SER A 135 -3.02 -2.83 -12.88
CA SER A 135 -3.48 -3.58 -11.72
C SER A 135 -4.77 -3.03 -11.09
N GLU A 136 -5.20 -1.81 -11.46
CA GLU A 136 -6.37 -1.13 -10.87
C GLU A 136 -7.63 -2.02 -10.83
N LYS A 137 -7.95 -2.69 -11.93
CA LYS A 137 -9.13 -3.57 -12.05
C LYS A 137 -9.16 -4.68 -11.03
N PHE A 138 -8.00 -5.20 -10.65
CA PHE A 138 -7.91 -6.21 -9.60
C PHE A 138 -8.15 -5.57 -8.23
N TRP A 139 -7.51 -4.44 -7.95
CA TRP A 139 -7.67 -3.71 -6.69
C TRP A 139 -9.11 -3.27 -6.43
N ASN A 140 -9.80 -2.77 -7.46
CA ASN A 140 -11.22 -2.41 -7.37
C ASN A 140 -12.12 -3.59 -6.98
N LYS A 141 -11.79 -4.83 -7.40
CA LYS A 141 -12.56 -6.03 -7.02
C LYS A 141 -12.39 -6.44 -5.57
N ILE A 142 -11.27 -6.06 -4.94
CA ILE A 142 -11.02 -6.31 -3.52
C ILE A 142 -11.32 -5.10 -2.63
N GLY A 143 -12.05 -4.11 -3.19
CA GLY A 143 -12.59 -2.97 -2.45
C GLY A 143 -11.67 -1.75 -2.39
N LYS A 144 -10.47 -1.80 -2.98
CA LYS A 144 -9.56 -0.66 -3.04
C LYS A 144 -9.92 0.29 -4.18
N ARG A 145 -9.78 1.58 -3.93
CA ARG A 145 -10.28 2.66 -4.77
C ARG A 145 -9.23 3.78 -4.84
N ARG A 146 -9.09 4.43 -5.99
CA ARG A 146 -8.19 5.59 -6.17
C ARG A 146 -8.77 6.80 -5.44
N VAL A 147 -7.92 7.72 -5.04
CA VAL A 147 -8.30 8.89 -4.24
C VAL A 147 -8.45 10.13 -5.12
N TYR A 148 -9.55 10.86 -4.94
CA TYR A 148 -9.86 12.07 -5.71
C TYR A 148 -10.36 13.20 -4.80
N PHE A 149 -10.28 14.44 -5.27
CA PHE A 149 -10.96 15.59 -4.67
C PHE A 149 -11.69 16.42 -5.73
N GLU A 150 -12.68 17.21 -5.29
CA GLU A 150 -13.32 18.22 -6.13
C GLU A 150 -12.63 19.56 -5.87
N ASP A 151 -12.30 20.32 -6.91
CA ASP A 151 -11.74 21.67 -6.77
C ASP A 151 -12.84 22.73 -6.58
N SER A 152 -12.45 24.00 -6.43
CA SER A 152 -13.39 25.13 -6.31
C SER A 152 -14.21 25.39 -7.57
N GLU A 153 -13.75 24.91 -8.72
CA GLU A 153 -14.43 25.02 -10.01
C GLU A 153 -15.39 23.84 -10.25
N GLY A 154 -15.37 22.80 -9.42
CA GLY A 154 -16.18 21.60 -9.58
C GLY A 154 -15.59 20.57 -10.54
N ASN A 155 -14.31 20.68 -10.89
CA ASN A 155 -13.57 19.61 -11.55
C ASN A 155 -13.11 18.60 -10.50
N ILE A 156 -12.93 17.35 -10.92
CA ILE A 156 -12.43 16.29 -10.06
C ILE A 156 -10.99 15.98 -10.42
N HIS A 157 -10.12 15.92 -9.43
CA HIS A 157 -8.70 15.63 -9.61
C HIS A 157 -8.33 14.38 -8.82
N GLU A 158 -7.61 13.47 -9.44
CA GLU A 158 -6.91 12.41 -8.73
C GLU A 158 -5.85 13.04 -7.83
N VAL A 159 -5.73 12.54 -6.60
CA VAL A 159 -4.68 12.99 -5.69
C VAL A 159 -3.34 12.47 -6.22
N PRO A 160 -2.41 13.35 -6.65
CA PRO A 160 -1.10 12.90 -7.10
C PRO A 160 -0.33 12.28 -5.94
N TYR A 161 0.12 11.05 -6.15
CA TYR A 161 0.94 10.33 -5.20
C TYR A 161 2.24 9.91 -5.88
N LYS A 162 3.36 10.27 -5.26
CA LYS A 162 4.69 9.92 -5.73
C LYS A 162 5.33 9.05 -4.66
N ALA A 163 5.43 7.75 -4.93
CA ALA A 163 6.11 6.80 -4.07
C ALA A 163 7.57 7.25 -3.88
N PRO A 164 8.07 7.35 -2.64
CA PRO A 164 9.46 7.67 -2.40
C PRO A 164 10.39 6.61 -3.02
N PRO A 165 11.66 6.96 -3.26
CA PRO A 165 12.69 5.99 -3.64
C PRO A 165 12.80 4.85 -2.62
N CYS A 166 12.90 3.62 -3.08
CA CYS A 166 13.13 2.46 -2.20
C CYS A 166 14.58 2.37 -1.71
N ASP A 167 15.52 2.93 -2.48
CA ASP A 167 16.96 2.82 -2.21
C ASP A 167 17.64 4.20 -2.07
N TYR A 168 18.49 4.32 -1.06
CA TYR A 168 19.29 5.51 -0.75
C TYR A 168 20.77 5.16 -0.67
N ASP A 169 21.64 6.12 -0.96
CA ASP A 169 23.07 5.97 -0.72
C ASP A 169 23.36 6.17 0.78
N ASP A 170 23.81 5.11 1.47
CA ASP A 170 24.03 5.11 2.92
C ASP A 170 25.04 6.18 3.40
N ASN A 171 25.91 6.70 2.52
CA ASN A 171 26.94 7.68 2.88
C ASN A 171 26.42 9.12 2.80
N THR A 172 25.50 9.38 1.87
CA THR A 172 25.03 10.74 1.54
C THR A 172 23.57 10.97 1.94
N GLY A 173 22.76 9.91 1.98
CA GLY A 173 21.31 9.96 2.13
C GLY A 173 20.58 10.47 0.89
N GLU A 174 21.28 10.57 -0.25
CA GLU A 174 20.63 10.90 -1.53
C GLU A 174 19.99 9.65 -2.13
N PRO A 175 18.85 9.80 -2.81
CA PRO A 175 18.18 8.67 -3.43
C PRO A 175 18.99 8.15 -4.61
N LEU A 176 19.08 6.82 -4.75
CA LEU A 176 19.76 6.19 -5.88
C LEU A 176 18.92 6.21 -7.16
N LEU A 177 17.60 6.31 -7.02
CA LEU A 177 16.62 6.43 -8.08
C LEU A 177 15.59 7.51 -7.73
N GLU A 178 14.97 8.13 -8.73
CA GLU A 178 13.86 9.03 -8.46
C GLU A 178 12.61 8.25 -8.04
N GLY A 179 11.80 8.81 -7.15
CA GLY A 179 10.50 8.25 -6.81
C GLY A 179 9.57 8.23 -8.03
N ALA A 180 8.64 7.28 -8.05
CA ALA A 180 7.72 7.08 -9.17
C ALA A 180 6.32 7.59 -8.84
N PHE A 181 5.61 8.11 -9.86
CA PHE A 181 4.18 8.36 -9.72
C PHE A 181 3.43 7.03 -9.75
N GLU A 182 2.60 6.82 -8.75
CA GLU A 182 1.78 5.62 -8.57
C GLU A 182 0.37 6.04 -8.19
N HIS A 183 -0.61 5.15 -8.37
CA HIS A 183 -1.97 5.42 -7.92
C HIS A 183 -2.14 4.95 -6.48
N LEU A 184 -2.38 5.89 -5.56
CA LEU A 184 -2.69 5.58 -4.17
C LEU A 184 -4.08 4.94 -4.07
N MET A 185 -4.13 3.71 -3.55
CA MET A 185 -5.34 2.91 -3.48
C MET A 185 -5.76 2.62 -2.04
N VAL A 186 -6.96 3.08 -1.68
CA VAL A 186 -7.47 3.02 -0.30
C VAL A 186 -8.73 2.17 -0.23
N ASN A 187 -8.84 1.37 0.82
CA ASN A 187 -10.08 0.73 1.26
C ASN A 187 -10.31 1.06 2.74
N MET A 188 -11.42 1.70 3.08
CA MET A 188 -11.74 2.08 4.45
C MET A 188 -12.46 0.93 5.17
N PHE A 189 -12.04 0.61 6.39
CA PHE A 189 -12.61 -0.52 7.13
C PHE A 189 -14.03 -0.25 7.67
N ASP A 190 -14.41 1.02 7.78
CA ASP A 190 -15.79 1.43 8.10
C ASP A 190 -16.70 1.48 6.86
N GLY A 191 -16.16 1.16 5.67
CA GLY A 191 -16.88 1.20 4.39
C GLY A 191 -17.14 2.62 3.87
N SER A 192 -16.52 3.64 4.46
CA SER A 192 -16.63 5.01 3.95
C SER A 192 -15.98 5.15 2.57
N GLY A 193 -16.69 5.83 1.67
CA GLY A 193 -16.16 6.24 0.36
C GLY A 193 -15.56 7.64 0.34
N GLU A 194 -15.49 8.31 1.50
CA GLU A 194 -14.94 9.65 1.66
C GLU A 194 -14.16 9.78 2.97
N LEU A 195 -13.14 10.65 2.98
CA LEU A 195 -12.38 11.01 4.17
C LEU A 195 -11.91 12.46 4.11
N LYS A 196 -11.47 12.99 5.26
CA LYS A 196 -10.86 14.33 5.32
C LYS A 196 -9.47 14.28 4.70
N SER A 197 -9.09 15.31 3.95
CA SER A 197 -7.75 15.41 3.34
C SER A 197 -6.65 15.32 4.41
N GLY A 198 -6.84 15.91 5.59
CA GLY A 198 -5.89 15.78 6.70
C GLY A 198 -5.72 14.35 7.23
N ASP A 199 -6.75 13.50 7.14
CA ASP A 199 -6.61 12.08 7.49
C ASP A 199 -5.86 11.31 6.39
N LEU A 200 -6.04 11.67 5.12
CA LEU A 200 -5.26 11.12 4.01
C LEU A 200 -3.77 11.50 4.11
N VAL A 201 -3.47 12.75 4.46
CA VAL A 201 -2.09 13.22 4.72
C VAL A 201 -1.44 12.41 5.83
N ARG A 202 -2.17 12.14 6.92
CA ARG A 202 -1.67 11.27 8.00
C ARG A 202 -1.37 9.86 7.52
N MET A 203 -2.22 9.28 6.67
CA MET A 203 -1.96 7.97 6.06
C MET A 203 -0.70 7.99 5.18
N ALA A 204 -0.57 8.98 4.30
CA ALA A 204 0.59 9.13 3.41
C ALA A 204 1.89 9.34 4.21
N ARG A 205 1.84 10.16 5.26
CA ARG A 205 2.95 10.36 6.20
C ARG A 205 3.37 9.06 6.86
N THR A 206 2.42 8.30 7.41
CA THR A 206 2.72 7.00 8.01
C THR A 206 3.42 6.08 7.00
N ILE A 207 2.99 6.04 5.74
CA ILE A 207 3.67 5.24 4.71
C ILE A 207 5.08 5.79 4.45
N TYR A 208 5.24 7.08 4.16
CA TYR A 208 6.54 7.64 3.82
C TYR A 208 7.60 7.46 4.91
N PHE A 209 7.22 7.54 6.18
CA PHE A 209 8.19 7.44 7.28
C PHE A 209 8.33 6.04 7.85
N GLU A 210 7.27 5.22 7.87
CA GLU A 210 7.36 3.86 8.40
C GLU A 210 7.75 2.84 7.33
N GLU A 211 7.33 3.04 6.08
CA GLU A 211 7.69 2.14 4.96
C GLU A 211 9.01 2.52 4.33
N TYR A 212 9.16 3.79 3.95
CA TYR A 212 10.33 4.27 3.21
C TYR A 212 11.39 4.93 4.10
N GLY A 213 11.06 5.18 5.37
CA GLY A 213 12.02 5.68 6.34
C GLY A 213 12.88 4.55 6.88
N ALA A 214 14.19 4.64 6.65
CA ALA A 214 15.16 3.78 7.30
C ALA A 214 15.62 4.36 8.66
N GLU A 215 16.12 3.49 9.52
CA GLU A 215 16.57 3.85 10.86
C GLU A 215 17.93 4.56 10.79
N PRO A 216 18.29 5.40 11.78
CA PRO A 216 19.58 6.09 11.79
C PRO A 216 20.79 5.15 11.68
N GLU A 217 20.66 3.91 12.18
CA GLU A 217 21.72 2.90 12.19
C GLU A 217 21.99 2.28 10.81
N ASP A 218 21.07 2.44 9.86
CA ASP A 218 21.23 1.95 8.47
C ASP A 218 22.19 2.84 7.65
N TYR A 219 22.52 4.03 8.16
CA TYR A 219 23.36 5.01 7.47
C TYR A 219 24.76 5.15 8.07
N ALA A 220 25.73 5.48 7.22
CA ALA A 220 27.11 5.72 7.66
C ALA A 220 27.25 6.96 8.56
N SER A 221 26.27 7.86 8.55
CA SER A 221 26.25 9.03 9.45
C SER A 221 24.84 9.55 9.71
N LYS A 222 24.65 10.20 10.86
CA LYS A 222 23.42 10.95 11.19
C LYS A 222 23.05 11.99 10.12
N LYS A 223 24.04 12.58 9.45
CA LYS A 223 23.82 13.58 8.39
C LYS A 223 23.17 12.94 7.17
N ALA A 224 23.60 11.74 6.77
CA ALA A 224 23.01 11.00 5.67
C ALA A 224 21.56 10.61 6.00
N TRP A 225 21.32 10.04 7.17
CA TRP A 225 19.95 9.76 7.63
C TRP A 225 19.06 11.02 7.63
N GLN A 226 19.54 12.15 8.19
CA GLN A 226 18.80 13.41 8.17
C GLN A 226 18.46 13.88 6.75
N ARG A 227 19.38 13.66 5.79
CA ARG A 227 19.15 13.99 4.39
C ARG A 227 18.01 13.16 3.79
N THR A 228 17.95 11.86 4.07
CA THR A 228 16.81 11.01 3.67
C THR A 228 15.50 11.53 4.27
N GLN A 229 15.49 11.87 5.56
CA GLN A 229 14.30 12.42 6.22
C GLN A 229 13.84 13.74 5.57
N GLU A 230 14.76 14.62 5.20
CA GLU A 230 14.44 15.86 4.46
C GLU A 230 13.81 15.58 3.10
N VAL A 231 14.30 14.56 2.39
CA VAL A 231 13.73 14.12 1.11
C VAL A 231 12.29 13.64 1.31
N LEU A 232 12.03 12.75 2.26
CA LEU A 232 10.69 12.25 2.57
C LEU A 232 9.73 13.37 3.00
N VAL A 233 10.20 14.34 3.79
CA VAL A 233 9.43 15.55 4.11
C VAL A 233 9.09 16.35 2.85
N GLY A 234 9.97 16.40 1.86
CA GLY A 234 9.71 17.00 0.55
C GLY A 234 8.53 16.35 -0.16
N TYR A 235 8.55 15.02 -0.30
CA TYR A 235 7.44 14.25 -0.88
C TYR A 235 6.12 14.48 -0.13
N LEU A 236 6.15 14.48 1.22
CA LEU A 236 4.95 14.74 2.02
C LEU A 236 4.39 16.15 1.77
N LYS A 237 5.26 17.17 1.70
CA LYS A 237 4.83 18.55 1.44
C LYS A 237 4.20 18.70 0.05
N GLU A 238 4.75 18.06 -0.97
CA GLU A 238 4.16 18.05 -2.31
C GLU A 238 2.77 17.39 -2.30
N PHE A 239 2.65 16.24 -1.60
CA PHE A 239 1.37 15.56 -1.40
C PHE A 239 0.35 16.45 -0.68
N GLU A 240 0.73 17.08 0.43
CA GLU A 240 -0.10 18.02 1.19
C GLU A 240 -0.55 19.22 0.34
N GLN A 241 0.37 19.79 -0.45
CA GLN A 241 0.09 20.93 -1.32
C GLN A 241 -0.91 20.58 -2.40
N SER A 242 -0.87 19.36 -2.95
CA SER A 242 -1.84 18.92 -3.95
C SER A 242 -3.29 18.93 -3.43
N LEU A 243 -3.47 18.74 -2.12
CA LEU A 243 -4.77 18.72 -1.46
C LEU A 243 -5.25 20.11 -1.03
N ALA A 244 -4.45 21.17 -1.20
CA ALA A 244 -4.86 22.54 -0.85
C ALA A 244 -6.05 23.02 -1.68
N GLY A 245 -6.24 22.47 -2.89
CA GLY A 245 -7.39 22.73 -3.76
C GLY A 245 -8.65 21.94 -3.41
N ALA A 246 -8.59 20.99 -2.45
CA ALA A 246 -9.71 20.14 -2.11
C ALA A 246 -10.84 20.93 -1.46
N LYS A 247 -11.97 21.02 -2.17
CA LYS A 247 -13.21 21.62 -1.68
C LYS A 247 -13.63 20.96 -0.37
N ASP A 248 -13.94 21.80 0.62
CA ASP A 248 -14.33 21.41 1.98
C ASP A 248 -13.31 20.54 2.73
N GLY A 249 -12.06 20.45 2.23
CA GLY A 249 -11.03 19.58 2.81
C GLY A 249 -11.40 18.10 2.76
N ARG A 250 -12.11 17.67 1.72
CA ARG A 250 -12.56 16.28 1.54
C ARG A 250 -11.92 15.62 0.33
N VAL A 251 -11.74 14.32 0.45
CA VAL A 251 -11.39 13.43 -0.65
C VAL A 251 -12.41 12.30 -0.71
N PHE A 252 -12.59 11.73 -1.89
CA PHE A 252 -13.48 10.61 -2.13
C PHE A 252 -12.77 9.52 -2.92
N LEU A 253 -13.29 8.31 -2.78
CA LEU A 253 -12.71 7.08 -3.29
C LEU A 253 -13.53 6.62 -4.50
N MET A 254 -12.88 6.40 -5.65
CA MET A 254 -13.54 5.92 -6.86
C MET A 254 -12.79 4.77 -7.51
N SER A 255 -13.55 3.85 -8.09
CA SER A 255 -13.07 2.83 -9.02
C SER A 255 -12.95 3.40 -10.42
N GLU A 256 -12.32 2.63 -11.30
CA GLU A 256 -12.40 2.85 -12.73
C GLU A 256 -13.85 3.01 -13.21
N ASP A 257 -14.77 2.12 -12.81
CA ASP A 257 -16.17 2.21 -13.25
C ASP A 257 -16.88 3.47 -12.72
N GLU A 258 -16.73 3.78 -11.43
CA GLU A 258 -17.29 5.00 -10.82
C GLU A 258 -16.69 6.26 -11.43
N ARG A 259 -15.37 6.26 -11.70
CA ARG A 259 -14.67 7.35 -12.38
C ARG A 259 -15.21 7.57 -13.78
N ASN A 260 -15.34 6.51 -14.58
CA ASN A 260 -15.84 6.57 -15.94
C ASN A 260 -17.29 7.10 -15.99
N GLN A 261 -18.13 6.64 -15.06
CA GLN A 261 -19.48 7.18 -14.91
C GLN A 261 -19.44 8.67 -14.56
N LYS A 262 -18.61 9.05 -13.59
CA LYS A 262 -18.49 10.43 -13.14
C LYS A 262 -17.98 11.36 -14.24
N GLN A 263 -17.03 10.90 -15.04
CA GLN A 263 -16.51 11.64 -16.19
C GLN A 263 -17.61 11.89 -17.23
N ALA A 264 -18.46 10.90 -17.52
CA ALA A 264 -19.59 11.08 -18.42
C ALA A 264 -20.61 12.11 -17.87
N GLU A 265 -20.88 12.07 -16.57
CA GLU A 265 -21.77 13.03 -15.89
C GLU A 265 -21.22 14.46 -15.89
N LEU A 266 -19.92 14.63 -15.65
CA LEU A 266 -19.26 15.94 -15.59
C LEU A 266 -19.08 16.56 -16.98
N LYS A 267 -18.81 15.75 -17.99
CA LYS A 267 -18.70 16.22 -19.37
C LYS A 267 -19.97 16.92 -19.85
N ALA A 268 -21.15 16.45 -19.43
CA ALA A 268 -22.43 17.09 -19.72
C ALA A 268 -22.57 18.49 -19.06
N LYS A 269 -21.75 18.79 -18.04
CA LYS A 269 -21.72 20.05 -17.29
C LYS A 269 -20.52 20.94 -17.64
N GLY A 270 -19.72 20.57 -18.65
CA GLY A 270 -18.49 21.28 -18.99
C GLY A 270 -17.40 21.18 -17.92
N LYS A 271 -17.38 20.08 -17.17
CA LYS A 271 -16.39 19.75 -16.13
C LYS A 271 -15.64 18.48 -16.51
N GLU A 272 -14.49 18.25 -15.87
CA GLU A 272 -13.64 17.11 -16.17
C GLU A 272 -13.21 16.32 -14.92
N VAL A 273 -12.74 15.09 -15.18
CA VAL A 273 -11.96 14.29 -14.25
C VAL A 273 -10.53 14.30 -14.76
N VAL A 274 -9.60 14.78 -13.94
CA VAL A 274 -8.17 14.86 -14.22
C VAL A 274 -7.48 13.71 -13.51
N GLU A 275 -6.84 12.83 -14.27
CA GLU A 275 -6.10 11.67 -13.76
C GLU A 275 -4.60 11.94 -13.76
N VAL A 276 -3.89 11.32 -12.82
CA VAL A 276 -2.43 11.29 -12.83
C VAL A 276 -2.00 10.30 -13.91
N LYS A 277 -1.01 10.67 -14.72
CA LYS A 277 -0.46 9.83 -15.80
C LYS A 277 0.84 9.18 -15.38
#